data_AF-A0A8J6IK09-F1
#
_entry.id   AF-A0A8J6IK09-F1
#
_cell.length_a   1.000
_cell.length_b   1.000
_cell.length_c   1.000
_cell.angle_alpha   90.00
_cell.angle_beta   90.00
_cell.angle_gamma   90.00
#
_symmetry.space_group_name_H-M   'P 1'
#
loop_
_entity.id
_entity.type
_entity.pdbx_description
1 polymer ?
#
loop_
_entity_poly.entity_id
_entity_poly.type
_entity_poly.pdbx_seq_one_letter_code
_entity_poly.pdbx_strand_id
1 'polypeptide(L)'
;MADKTLSALGFTEHSFAHVTLCAKKAGDLLEQLGYSSREVELARIAGFMHDIGNTVNRVAHAQSGAIMAFRILDKLGMPPAEIATVVAAIGNHDEGTAQPVNPESAALILADKSDVRRTRVRGQQKKRHYDIHDRVNYAVTSSEMKLSEDKKNLILKIQLDSSISDVMDYFEIFLGRMSLCKQAAKYLGLRFHLEINGVPFVQ
;
A
#
# COMPACT_ATOMS: atom_id res chain seq x y z
N MET A 1 -15.68 8.71 -4.91
CA MET A 1 -16.78 7.74 -5.13
C MET A 1 -16.33 6.36 -4.68
N ALA A 2 -15.16 5.86 -5.12
CA ALA A 2 -14.47 4.68 -4.59
C ALA A 2 -14.58 4.50 -3.06
N ASP A 3 -14.12 5.46 -2.26
CA ASP A 3 -14.18 5.35 -0.79
C ASP A 3 -15.61 5.22 -0.25
N LYS A 4 -16.58 5.88 -0.89
CA LYS A 4 -18.00 5.77 -0.50
C LYS A 4 -18.54 4.37 -0.77
N THR A 5 -18.16 3.76 -1.91
CA THR A 5 -18.50 2.36 -2.24
C THR A 5 -17.92 1.41 -1.19
N LEU A 6 -16.64 1.56 -0.86
CA LEU A 6 -15.99 0.72 0.16
C LEU A 6 -16.55 0.94 1.56
N SER A 7 -16.91 2.18 1.90
CA SER A 7 -17.61 2.49 3.15
C SER A 7 -18.94 1.78 3.27
N ALA A 8 -19.71 1.67 2.18
CA ALA A 8 -20.98 0.96 2.16
C ALA A 8 -20.80 -0.57 2.32
N LEU A 9 -19.64 -1.08 1.92
CA LEU A 9 -19.26 -2.50 2.05
C LEU A 9 -18.58 -2.84 3.38
N GLY A 10 -18.37 -1.85 4.26
CA GLY A 10 -17.78 -2.07 5.59
C GLY A 10 -16.24 -2.11 5.61
N PHE A 11 -15.55 -1.88 4.48
CA PHE A 11 -14.10 -1.87 4.45
C PHE A 11 -13.48 -0.63 5.11
N THR A 12 -12.22 -0.75 5.49
CA THR A 12 -11.37 0.36 5.93
C THR A 12 -11.34 1.51 4.92
N GLU A 13 -10.91 2.68 5.39
CA GLU A 13 -10.77 3.88 4.56
C GLU A 13 -9.77 3.66 3.41
N HIS A 14 -10.19 4.04 2.20
CA HIS A 14 -9.40 4.13 0.96
C HIS A 14 -9.76 5.46 0.28
N SER A 15 -9.74 6.53 1.08
CA SER A 15 -10.06 7.90 0.69
C SER A 15 -8.81 8.62 0.18
N PHE A 16 -8.95 9.92 -0.09
CA PHE A 16 -7.83 10.78 -0.45
C PHE A 16 -6.69 10.73 0.57
N ALA A 17 -6.97 10.52 1.86
CA ALA A 17 -5.93 10.41 2.88
C ALA A 17 -5.03 9.18 2.66
N HIS A 18 -5.61 8.02 2.33
CA HIS A 18 -4.86 6.82 1.99
C HIS A 18 -4.07 6.97 0.69
N VAL A 19 -4.73 7.26 -0.43
CA VAL A 19 -4.05 7.29 -1.75
C VAL A 19 -2.98 8.38 -1.84
N THR A 20 -3.16 9.52 -1.16
CA THR A 20 -2.15 10.59 -1.10
C THR A 20 -0.94 10.16 -0.27
N LEU A 21 -1.16 9.43 0.84
CA LEU A 21 -0.05 8.88 1.60
C LEU A 21 0.71 7.83 0.79
N CYS A 22 0.01 6.92 0.10
CA CYS A 22 0.64 5.91 -0.75
C CYS A 22 1.47 6.54 -1.86
N ALA A 23 0.91 7.54 -2.56
CA ALA A 23 1.62 8.31 -3.57
C ALA A 23 2.90 8.93 -3.01
N LYS A 24 2.80 9.64 -1.88
CA LYS A 24 3.96 10.27 -1.23
C LYS A 24 5.02 9.24 -0.85
N LYS A 25 4.65 8.18 -0.12
CA LYS A 25 5.57 7.12 0.31
C LYS A 25 6.27 6.43 -0.86
N ALA A 26 5.54 6.10 -1.93
CA ALA A 26 6.11 5.46 -3.11
C ALA A 26 7.14 6.36 -3.80
N GLY A 27 6.78 7.63 -4.04
CA GLY A 27 7.70 8.60 -4.63
C GLY A 27 8.94 8.86 -3.77
N ASP A 28 8.74 9.13 -2.48
CA ASP A 28 9.83 9.44 -1.54
C ASP A 28 10.81 8.26 -1.39
N LEU A 29 10.32 7.02 -1.48
CA LEU A 29 11.17 5.84 -1.47
C LEU A 29 12.07 5.79 -2.72
N LEU A 30 11.49 5.94 -3.91
CA LEU A 30 12.28 5.95 -5.15
C LEU A 30 13.26 7.14 -5.19
N GLU A 31 12.84 8.30 -4.69
CA GLU A 31 13.69 9.49 -4.58
C GLU A 31 14.90 9.22 -3.66
N GLN A 32 14.67 8.62 -2.49
CA GLN A 32 15.74 8.22 -1.57
C GLN A 32 16.69 7.16 -2.18
N LEU A 33 16.18 6.29 -3.04
CA LEU A 33 16.97 5.28 -3.74
C LEU A 33 17.73 5.83 -4.96
N GLY A 34 17.48 7.09 -5.35
CA GLY A 34 18.21 7.77 -6.42
C GLY A 34 17.65 7.54 -7.83
N TYR A 35 16.39 7.13 -7.94
CA TYR A 35 15.69 7.07 -9.22
C TYR A 35 15.45 8.47 -9.79
N SER A 36 15.19 8.55 -11.10
CA SER A 36 14.98 9.83 -11.77
C SER A 36 13.71 10.54 -11.27
N SER A 37 13.68 11.88 -11.37
CA SER A 37 12.49 12.66 -11.02
C SER A 37 11.24 12.19 -11.75
N ARG A 38 11.38 11.67 -12.98
CA ARG A 38 10.25 11.16 -13.76
C ARG A 38 9.72 9.84 -13.21
N GLU A 39 10.58 8.87 -12.89
CA GLU A 39 10.18 7.60 -12.25
C GLU A 39 9.50 7.86 -10.90
N VAL A 40 10.03 8.79 -10.11
CA VAL A 40 9.42 9.24 -8.85
C VAL A 40 8.01 9.81 -9.06
N GLU A 41 7.82 10.61 -10.11
CA GLU A 41 6.52 11.17 -10.47
C GLU A 41 5.53 10.09 -10.93
N LEU A 42 5.98 9.14 -11.75
CA LEU A 42 5.14 8.02 -12.20
C LEU A 42 4.68 7.15 -11.02
N ALA A 43 5.56 6.90 -10.04
CA ALA A 43 5.17 6.21 -8.81
C ALA A 43 4.14 6.99 -7.99
N ARG A 44 4.27 8.33 -7.89
CA ARG A 44 3.28 9.20 -7.22
C ARG A 44 1.93 9.15 -7.94
N ILE A 45 1.92 9.18 -9.28
CA ILE A 45 0.70 9.08 -10.09
C ILE A 45 0.04 7.71 -9.88
N ALA A 46 0.80 6.62 -9.98
CA ALA A 46 0.30 5.28 -9.74
C ALA A 46 -0.28 5.15 -8.32
N GLY A 47 0.44 5.62 -7.29
CA GLY A 47 -0.03 5.59 -5.91
C GLY A 47 -1.28 6.42 -5.66
N PHE A 48 -1.46 7.54 -6.35
CA PHE A 48 -2.67 8.34 -6.21
C PHE A 48 -3.89 7.68 -6.88
N MET A 49 -3.66 6.93 -7.96
CA MET A 49 -4.72 6.34 -8.78
C MET A 49 -5.02 4.85 -8.48
N HIS A 50 -4.19 4.16 -7.70
CA HIS A 50 -4.23 2.69 -7.62
C HIS A 50 -5.58 2.10 -7.22
N ASP A 51 -6.32 2.81 -6.37
CA ASP A 51 -7.61 2.37 -5.81
C ASP A 51 -8.84 2.87 -6.57
N ILE A 52 -8.70 3.60 -7.69
CA ILE A 52 -9.88 4.19 -8.37
C ILE A 52 -10.88 3.13 -8.84
N GLY A 53 -10.40 1.92 -9.13
CA GLY A 53 -11.19 0.76 -9.54
C GLY A 53 -12.19 0.29 -8.47
N ASN A 54 -11.98 0.64 -7.19
CA ASN A 54 -12.97 0.36 -6.14
C ASN A 54 -14.29 1.13 -6.35
N THR A 55 -14.33 2.12 -7.25
CA THR A 55 -15.59 2.73 -7.71
C THR A 55 -16.46 1.72 -8.47
N VAL A 56 -15.83 0.75 -9.15
CA VAL A 56 -16.50 -0.33 -9.88
C VAL A 56 -16.78 -1.51 -8.94
N ASN A 57 -15.75 -2.09 -8.33
CA ASN A 57 -15.86 -3.19 -7.38
C ASN A 57 -14.55 -3.34 -6.57
N ARG A 58 -14.62 -3.96 -5.38
CA ARG A 58 -13.42 -4.37 -4.63
C ARG A 58 -12.70 -5.55 -5.30
N VAL A 59 -13.48 -6.51 -5.82
CA VAL A 59 -12.95 -7.65 -6.57
C VAL A 59 -12.36 -7.13 -7.87
N ALA A 60 -11.10 -7.46 -8.14
CA ALA A 60 -10.35 -7.01 -9.31
C ALA A 60 -10.29 -5.47 -9.47
N HIS A 61 -10.26 -4.74 -8.34
CA HIS A 61 -10.14 -3.28 -8.35
C HIS A 61 -8.83 -2.81 -9.00
N ALA A 62 -7.74 -3.56 -8.85
CA ALA A 62 -6.48 -3.27 -9.50
C ALA A 62 -6.60 -3.28 -11.04
N GLN A 63 -7.26 -4.28 -11.62
CA GLN A 63 -7.43 -4.41 -13.07
C GLN A 63 -8.39 -3.36 -13.63
N SER A 64 -9.56 -3.18 -12.99
CA SER A 64 -10.50 -2.13 -13.39
C SER A 64 -9.89 -0.74 -13.22
N GLY A 65 -9.13 -0.51 -12.14
CA GLY A 65 -8.39 0.72 -11.88
C GLY A 65 -7.33 1.01 -12.94
N ALA A 66 -6.57 0.00 -13.37
CA ALA A 66 -5.58 0.13 -14.44
C ALA A 66 -6.22 0.55 -15.77
N ILE A 67 -7.37 -0.04 -16.15
CA ILE A 67 -8.11 0.33 -17.36
C ILE A 67 -8.66 1.76 -17.27
N MET A 68 -9.18 2.15 -16.11
CA MET A 68 -9.64 3.52 -15.87
C MET A 68 -8.50 4.52 -15.94
N ALA A 69 -7.35 4.20 -15.32
CA ALA A 69 -6.16 5.04 -15.33
C ALA A 69 -5.62 5.21 -16.75
N PHE A 70 -5.54 4.13 -17.54
CA PHE A 70 -5.20 4.17 -18.96
C PHE A 70 -6.04 5.23 -19.68
N ARG A 71 -7.36 5.15 -19.56
CA ARG A 71 -8.27 6.05 -20.29
C ARG A 71 -8.16 7.51 -19.85
N ILE A 72 -7.92 7.76 -18.56
CA ILE A 72 -7.76 9.11 -18.02
C ILE A 72 -6.44 9.72 -18.50
N LEU A 73 -5.34 8.99 -18.37
CA LEU A 73 -4.00 9.47 -18.70
C LEU A 73 -3.82 9.66 -20.22
N ASP A 74 -4.37 8.76 -21.03
CA ASP A 74 -4.45 8.87 -22.50
C ASP A 74 -5.13 10.18 -22.92
N LYS A 75 -6.29 10.49 -22.33
CA LYS A 75 -7.01 11.74 -22.60
C LYS A 75 -6.26 13.00 -22.15
N LEU A 76 -5.39 12.88 -21.14
CA LEU A 76 -4.55 13.97 -20.67
C LEU A 76 -3.28 14.16 -21.52
N GLY A 77 -3.07 13.31 -22.54
CA GLY A 77 -1.92 13.40 -23.44
C GLY A 77 -0.62 12.87 -22.85
N MET A 78 -0.69 12.03 -21.81
CA MET A 78 0.52 11.39 -21.25
C MET A 78 1.15 10.45 -22.29
N PRO A 79 2.49 10.43 -22.44
CA PRO A 79 3.18 9.52 -23.33
C PRO A 79 2.80 8.05 -23.12
N PRO A 80 2.55 7.26 -24.18
CA PRO A 80 2.10 5.87 -24.06
C PRO A 80 2.99 4.97 -23.20
N ALA A 81 4.32 5.16 -23.26
CA ALA A 81 5.27 4.39 -22.46
C ALA A 81 5.10 4.63 -20.95
N GLU A 82 4.79 5.86 -20.56
CA GLU A 82 4.59 6.23 -19.16
C GLU A 82 3.22 5.78 -18.65
N ILE A 83 2.20 5.85 -19.51
CA ILE A 83 0.90 5.23 -19.23
C ILE A 83 1.11 3.74 -18.94
N ALA A 84 1.87 3.04 -19.79
CA ALA A 84 2.17 1.62 -19.61
C ALA A 84 2.82 1.34 -18.24
N THR A 85 3.76 2.18 -17.79
CA THR A 85 4.37 2.09 -16.46
C THR A 85 3.35 2.25 -15.33
N VAL A 86 2.51 3.28 -15.39
CA VAL A 86 1.50 3.55 -14.36
C VAL A 86 0.46 2.44 -14.29
N VAL A 87 -0.09 2.01 -15.43
CA VAL A 87 -1.13 0.97 -15.46
C VAL A 87 -0.57 -0.39 -15.07
N ALA A 88 0.70 -0.68 -15.38
CA ALA A 88 1.38 -1.89 -14.91
C ALA A 88 1.55 -1.87 -13.39
N ALA A 89 1.93 -0.73 -12.81
CA ALA A 89 2.01 -0.58 -11.36
C ALA A 89 0.64 -0.78 -10.69
N ILE A 90 -0.41 -0.13 -11.20
CA ILE A 90 -1.76 -0.28 -10.67
C ILE A 90 -2.29 -1.71 -10.85
N GLY A 91 -2.10 -2.35 -12.01
CA GLY A 91 -2.64 -3.69 -12.27
C GLY A 91 -2.01 -4.79 -11.41
N ASN A 92 -0.79 -4.58 -10.89
CA ASN A 92 -0.02 -5.57 -10.15
C ASN A 92 0.19 -5.23 -8.66
N HIS A 93 -0.58 -4.30 -8.08
CA HIS A 93 -0.38 -3.92 -6.67
C HIS A 93 -1.20 -4.76 -5.66
N ASP A 94 -2.28 -5.41 -6.09
CA ASP A 94 -3.24 -6.06 -5.18
C ASP A 94 -2.97 -7.56 -4.95
N GLU A 95 -3.32 -8.03 -3.74
CA GLU A 95 -2.78 -9.25 -3.12
C GLU A 95 -2.91 -10.53 -3.95
N GLY A 96 -4.00 -10.69 -4.71
CA GLY A 96 -4.25 -11.90 -5.51
C GLY A 96 -3.36 -12.05 -6.74
N THR A 97 -2.81 -10.95 -7.25
CA THR A 97 -2.00 -10.92 -8.49
C THR A 97 -0.78 -10.01 -8.36
N ALA A 98 -0.37 -9.70 -7.13
CA ALA A 98 0.66 -8.70 -6.90
C ALA A 98 2.02 -9.17 -7.38
N GLN A 99 2.68 -8.35 -8.20
CA GLN A 99 4.03 -8.61 -8.71
C GLN A 99 4.79 -7.29 -8.92
N PRO A 100 5.99 -7.13 -8.33
CA PRO A 100 6.82 -5.96 -8.61
C PRO A 100 7.47 -6.12 -10.00
N VAL A 101 6.80 -5.64 -11.04
CA VAL A 101 7.23 -5.77 -12.45
C VAL A 101 8.17 -4.65 -12.90
N ASN A 102 8.13 -3.50 -12.21
CA ASN A 102 8.96 -2.31 -12.41
C ASN A 102 9.18 -1.58 -11.06
N PRO A 103 10.11 -0.60 -10.97
CA PRO A 103 10.37 0.14 -9.74
C PRO A 103 9.13 0.81 -9.14
N GLU A 104 8.26 1.37 -9.98
CA GLU A 104 7.03 2.06 -9.57
C GLU A 104 6.03 1.10 -8.92
N SER A 105 5.87 -0.10 -9.49
CA SER A 105 5.02 -1.16 -8.93
C SER A 105 5.56 -1.66 -7.60
N ALA A 106 6.87 -1.83 -7.47
CA ALA A 106 7.50 -2.25 -6.22
C ALA A 106 7.29 -1.20 -5.12
N ALA A 107 7.53 0.08 -5.45
CA ALA A 107 7.31 1.20 -4.53
C ALA A 107 5.84 1.32 -4.13
N LEU A 108 4.91 1.14 -5.08
CA LEU A 108 3.47 1.16 -4.81
C LEU A 108 3.05 0.02 -3.87
N ILE A 109 3.47 -1.22 -4.14
CA ILE A 109 3.19 -2.37 -3.26
C ILE A 109 3.66 -2.09 -1.84
N LEU A 110 4.90 -1.60 -1.68
CA LEU A 110 5.44 -1.25 -0.37
C LEU A 110 4.62 -0.15 0.32
N ALA A 111 4.26 0.91 -0.41
CA ALA A 111 3.53 2.03 0.14
C ALA A 111 2.11 1.64 0.59
N ASP A 112 1.39 0.85 -0.22
CA ASP A 112 0.03 0.39 0.09
C ASP A 112 0.02 -0.68 1.18
N LYS A 113 0.77 -1.78 0.99
CA LYS A 113 0.72 -2.93 1.90
C LYS A 113 1.33 -2.67 3.27
N SER A 114 2.16 -1.62 3.41
CA SER A 114 2.63 -1.13 4.71
C SER A 114 1.70 -0.12 5.39
N ASP A 115 0.64 0.36 4.73
CA ASP A 115 -0.32 1.31 5.32
C ASP A 115 -1.33 0.60 6.25
N VAL A 116 -0.83 0.15 7.40
CA VAL A 116 -1.59 -0.43 8.50
C VAL A 116 -1.64 0.57 9.66
N ARG A 117 -2.81 1.14 9.95
CA ARG A 117 -2.97 2.13 11.03
C ARG A 117 -4.42 2.29 11.46
N ARG A 118 -4.64 2.57 12.74
CA ARG A 118 -5.99 2.73 13.32
C ARG A 118 -6.87 3.79 12.69
N THR A 119 -6.27 4.83 12.08
CA THR A 119 -7.03 5.90 11.43
C THR A 119 -7.80 5.42 10.21
N ARG A 120 -7.43 4.26 9.65
CA ARG A 120 -8.16 3.62 8.56
C ARG A 120 -9.47 2.96 9.00
N VAL A 121 -9.67 2.72 10.29
CA VAL A 121 -10.87 2.06 10.82
C VAL A 121 -12.00 3.09 10.95
N ARG A 122 -13.15 2.82 10.31
CA ARG A 122 -14.28 3.76 10.24
C ARG A 122 -15.09 3.81 11.55
N GLY A 123 -15.70 4.96 11.82
CA GLY A 123 -16.31 5.29 13.13
C GLY A 123 -17.37 4.33 13.67
N GLN A 124 -18.21 3.71 12.83
CA GLN A 124 -19.20 2.72 13.29
C GLN A 124 -18.56 1.38 13.70
N GLN A 125 -17.44 1.00 13.07
CA GLN A 125 -16.66 -0.22 13.37
C GLN A 125 -15.87 -0.08 14.69
N LYS A 126 -15.52 1.15 15.10
CA LYS A 126 -14.78 1.40 16.36
C LYS A 126 -15.52 0.97 17.63
N LYS A 127 -16.85 0.78 17.56
CA LYS A 127 -17.72 0.45 18.71
C LYS A 127 -18.27 -0.98 18.70
N ARG A 128 -18.08 -1.73 17.62
CA ARG A 128 -18.62 -3.09 17.44
C ARG A 128 -17.59 -3.96 16.74
N HIS A 129 -16.98 -4.88 17.48
CA HIS A 129 -15.99 -5.85 16.99
C HIS A 129 -16.66 -6.82 16.00
N TYR A 130 -16.51 -6.66 14.68
CA TYR A 130 -17.06 -7.63 13.73
C TYR A 130 -16.09 -8.16 12.66
N ASP A 131 -14.88 -7.61 12.51
CA ASP A 131 -13.84 -8.23 11.68
C ASP A 131 -12.47 -8.13 12.37
N ILE A 132 -11.73 -9.23 12.36
CA ILE A 132 -10.34 -9.33 12.82
C ILE A 132 -9.43 -8.34 12.08
N HIS A 133 -9.70 -8.07 10.79
CA HIS A 133 -8.99 -7.03 10.04
C HIS A 133 -9.10 -5.65 10.68
N ASP A 134 -10.31 -5.24 11.06
CA ASP A 134 -10.56 -3.92 11.67
C ASP A 134 -10.02 -3.87 13.11
N ARG A 135 -10.12 -4.98 13.86
CA ARG A 135 -9.55 -5.08 15.21
C ARG A 135 -8.03 -4.88 15.19
N VAL A 136 -7.33 -5.63 14.34
CA VAL A 136 -5.87 -5.54 14.20
C VAL A 136 -5.47 -4.15 13.72
N ASN A 137 -6.13 -3.59 12.70
CA ASN A 137 -5.85 -2.21 12.26
C ASN A 137 -6.05 -1.20 13.40
N TYR A 138 -7.12 -1.34 14.20
CA TYR A 138 -7.39 -0.44 15.32
C TYR A 138 -6.36 -0.56 16.45
N ALA A 139 -5.82 -1.76 16.66
CA ALA A 139 -4.73 -2.02 17.60
C ALA A 139 -3.42 -1.35 17.16
N VAL A 140 -3.19 -1.11 15.86
CA VAL A 140 -2.00 -0.40 15.38
C VAL A 140 -2.08 1.10 15.72
N THR A 141 -1.38 1.49 16.78
CA THR A 141 -1.27 2.86 17.29
C THR A 141 -0.29 3.71 16.49
N SER A 142 0.77 3.10 15.94
CA SER A 142 1.75 3.74 15.08
C SER A 142 2.27 2.77 14.01
N SER A 143 2.55 3.29 12.82
CA SER A 143 3.17 2.56 11.71
C SER A 143 4.10 3.49 10.93
N GLU A 144 5.36 3.09 10.81
CA GLU A 144 6.40 3.86 10.15
C GLU A 144 7.22 2.95 9.23
N MET A 145 7.42 3.37 7.99
CA MET A 145 8.31 2.70 7.03
C MET A 145 9.55 3.57 6.83
N LYS A 146 10.73 3.02 7.14
CA LYS A 146 12.00 3.75 7.13
C LYS A 146 13.08 3.00 6.35
N LEU A 147 13.77 3.71 5.48
CA LEU A 147 14.98 3.22 4.83
C LEU A 147 16.19 3.39 5.77
N SER A 148 17.06 2.37 5.85
CA SER A 148 18.30 2.46 6.61
C SER A 148 19.29 3.43 5.97
N GLU A 149 20.20 3.98 6.77
CA GLU A 149 21.21 4.95 6.29
C GLU A 149 22.10 4.40 5.18
N ASP A 150 22.43 3.10 5.25
CA ASP A 150 23.20 2.38 4.23
C ASP A 150 22.37 2.00 2.99
N LYS A 151 21.07 2.34 2.96
CA LYS A 151 20.10 2.05 1.90
C LYS A 151 20.02 0.57 1.51
N LYS A 152 20.27 -0.34 2.46
CA LYS A 152 20.16 -1.80 2.23
C LYS A 152 18.90 -2.41 2.84
N ASN A 153 18.28 -1.74 3.80
CA ASN A 153 17.19 -2.28 4.59
C ASN A 153 16.00 -1.32 4.60
N LEU A 154 14.81 -1.85 4.34
CA LEU A 154 13.55 -1.15 4.52
C LEU A 154 12.84 -1.73 5.73
N ILE A 155 12.64 -0.91 6.76
CA ILE A 155 12.15 -1.33 8.07
C ILE A 155 10.72 -0.80 8.23
N LEU A 156 9.75 -1.71 8.40
CA LEU A 156 8.39 -1.39 8.82
C LEU A 156 8.29 -1.56 10.34
N LYS A 157 8.15 -0.45 11.06
CA LYS A 157 7.94 -0.41 12.51
C LYS A 157 6.46 -0.26 12.81
N ILE A 158 5.90 -1.16 13.60
CA ILE A 158 4.51 -1.17 14.05
C ILE A 158 4.48 -1.11 15.57
N GLN A 159 3.60 -0.27 16.12
CA GLN A 159 3.25 -0.28 17.53
C GLN A 159 1.81 -0.76 17.68
N LEU A 160 1.63 -1.94 18.27
CA LEU A 160 0.35 -2.58 18.58
C LEU A 160 -0.02 -2.36 20.05
N ASP A 161 -1.26 -1.98 20.28
CA ASP A 161 -1.91 -2.03 21.59
C ASP A 161 -2.31 -3.48 21.90
N SER A 162 -1.46 -4.18 22.65
CA SER A 162 -1.66 -5.59 23.02
C SER A 162 -2.88 -5.84 23.90
N SER A 163 -3.55 -4.80 24.42
CA SER A 163 -4.85 -4.96 25.10
C SER A 163 -6.01 -5.18 24.13
N ILE A 164 -5.83 -4.87 22.84
CA ILE A 164 -6.84 -4.96 21.78
C ILE A 164 -6.59 -6.17 20.88
N SER A 165 -5.34 -6.40 20.48
CA SER A 165 -4.94 -7.46 19.56
C SER A 165 -3.50 -7.86 19.82
N ASP A 166 -3.21 -9.15 19.75
CA ASP A 166 -1.83 -9.64 19.88
C ASP A 166 -1.08 -9.67 18.54
N VAL A 167 0.19 -10.06 18.60
CA VAL A 167 1.07 -10.16 17.42
C VAL A 167 0.68 -11.33 16.50
N MET A 168 0.07 -12.39 17.03
CA MET A 168 -0.35 -13.54 16.24
C MET A 168 -1.55 -13.18 15.36
N ASP A 169 -2.53 -12.45 15.91
CA ASP A 169 -3.64 -11.87 15.16
C ASP A 169 -3.13 -10.97 14.01
N TYR A 170 -2.07 -10.19 14.25
CA TYR A 170 -1.46 -9.38 13.20
C TYR A 170 -0.92 -10.25 12.07
N PHE A 171 -0.19 -11.32 12.39
CA PHE A 171 0.34 -12.22 11.37
C PHE A 171 -0.77 -12.99 10.64
N GLU A 172 -1.82 -13.42 11.32
CA GLU A 172 -2.95 -14.12 10.69
C GLU A 172 -3.52 -13.31 9.52
N ILE A 173 -3.57 -11.98 9.67
CA ILE A 173 -4.18 -11.08 8.70
C ILE A 173 -3.19 -10.46 7.71
N PHE A 174 -1.98 -10.12 8.17
CA PHE A 174 -1.04 -9.33 7.39
C PHE A 174 0.13 -10.14 6.81
N LEU A 175 0.27 -11.44 7.11
CA LEU A 175 1.42 -12.22 6.64
C LEU A 175 1.53 -12.23 5.11
N GLY A 176 0.40 -12.36 4.39
CA GLY A 176 0.37 -12.27 2.92
C GLY A 176 0.92 -10.93 2.43
N ARG A 177 0.48 -9.82 3.03
CA ARG A 177 0.97 -8.46 2.73
C ARG A 177 2.46 -8.30 3.03
N MET A 178 2.95 -8.86 4.14
CA MET A 178 4.38 -8.81 4.49
C MET A 178 5.24 -9.59 3.50
N SER A 179 4.74 -10.72 2.98
CA SER A 179 5.40 -11.46 1.90
C SER A 179 5.52 -10.61 0.63
N LEU A 180 4.47 -9.87 0.26
CA LEU A 180 4.51 -8.95 -0.88
C LEU A 180 5.48 -7.80 -0.66
N CYS A 181 5.50 -7.21 0.54
CA CYS A 181 6.48 -6.19 0.90
C CYS A 181 7.92 -6.72 0.77
N LYS A 182 8.18 -7.96 1.22
CA LYS A 182 9.50 -8.60 1.07
C LYS A 182 9.90 -8.77 -0.39
N GLN A 183 8.98 -9.21 -1.25
CA GLN A 183 9.23 -9.37 -2.68
C GLN A 183 9.48 -8.03 -3.38
N ALA A 184 8.68 -7.01 -3.08
CA ALA A 184 8.83 -5.67 -3.62
C ALA A 184 10.12 -4.98 -3.16
N ALA A 185 10.47 -5.10 -1.87
CA ALA A 185 11.75 -4.61 -1.36
C ALA A 185 12.93 -5.30 -2.07
N LYS A 186 12.86 -6.63 -2.25
CA LYS A 186 13.90 -7.39 -2.96
C LYS A 186 14.07 -6.92 -4.40
N TYR A 187 12.98 -6.59 -5.09
CA TYR A 187 13.05 -6.03 -6.45
C TYR A 187 13.86 -4.73 -6.51
N LEU A 188 13.67 -3.85 -5.51
CA LEU A 188 14.42 -2.60 -5.36
C LEU A 188 15.84 -2.80 -4.78
N GLY A 189 16.31 -4.03 -4.64
CA GLY A 189 17.63 -4.34 -4.08
C GLY A 189 17.72 -4.20 -2.56
N LEU A 190 16.58 -4.14 -1.86
CA LEU A 190 16.49 -3.95 -0.42
C LEU A 190 16.14 -5.25 0.31
N ARG A 191 16.46 -5.31 1.60
CA ARG A 191 15.94 -6.31 2.54
C ARG A 191 14.78 -5.70 3.33
N PHE A 192 13.66 -6.38 3.37
CA PHE A 192 12.52 -5.95 4.19
C PHE A 192 12.65 -6.49 5.61
N HIS A 193 12.44 -5.64 6.60
CA HIS A 193 12.40 -6.00 8.01
C HIS A 193 11.11 -5.51 8.64
N LEU A 194 10.50 -6.33 9.48
CA LEU A 194 9.33 -5.98 10.26
C LEU A 194 9.74 -5.87 11.73
N GLU A 195 9.32 -4.83 12.42
CA GLU A 195 9.51 -4.64 13.85
C GLU A 195 8.16 -4.34 14.48
N ILE A 196 7.72 -5.14 15.46
CA ILE A 196 6.45 -4.95 16.15
C ILE A 196 6.73 -4.80 17.64
N ASN A 197 6.28 -3.69 18.26
CA ASN A 197 6.50 -3.39 19.67
C ASN A 197 7.98 -3.47 20.10
N GLY A 198 8.88 -3.02 19.21
CA GLY A 198 10.33 -3.06 19.42
C GLY A 198 10.98 -4.44 19.25
N VAL A 199 10.20 -5.47 18.92
CA VAL A 199 10.71 -6.82 18.62
C VAL A 199 10.93 -6.95 17.11
N PRO A 200 12.16 -7.22 16.65
CA PRO A 200 12.43 -7.45 15.23
C PRO A 200 11.98 -8.85 14.80
N PHE A 201 11.25 -8.90 13.69
CA PHE A 201 10.85 -10.10 12.98
C PHE A 201 11.61 -10.14 11.66
N VAL A 202 12.77 -10.79 11.70
CA VAL A 202 13.60 -11.02 10.53
C VAL A 202 13.20 -12.36 9.93
N GLN A 203 12.78 -12.37 8.66
CA GLN A 203 12.63 -13.58 7.86
C GLN A 203 13.60 -13.57 6.68
#